data_AF-A0A8C6C7T4-F1
#
_entry.id   AF-A0A8C6C7T4-F1
#
_cell.length_a   1.000
_cell.length_b   1.000
_cell.length_c   1.000
_cell.angle_alpha   90.00
_cell.angle_beta   90.00
_cell.angle_gamma   90.00
#
_symmetry.space_group_name_H-M   'P 1'
#
loop_
_entity.id
_entity.type
_entity.pdbx_description
1 polymer ?
#
loop_
_entity_poly.entity_id
_entity_poly.type
_entity_poly.pdbx_seq_one_letter_code
_entity_poly.pdbx_strand_id
1 'polypeptide(L)'
;DGGAGGARGPSGECAAPRRPPRGPSLRGPPGPPWSLSPAVPRRLGREGRCNALASAFLPQFLAQLLIFLISLVSSVFCGHLGKVELDAVTLAVSVVNVAGISIGTGLASTCDTLMSQSFGAKNLKRVGIVLQRSILILMLCCFPCWALFLNTESLLLFLKQDPEVSRSLFFYFILQATFLFQLQAKYLQSQGIILPQVVTGIAANILSVGMSALLLYALDFGVAGSAWANTTSQFSLSALLFLYVWWKKIHVHTWGGWTRGCFQEWGSFIQLAIPSMFMVCIEWWTFEVGTFLAGLMSVTELGAQAVIYVLASAAYMVPLGLGVAASVWVGSALGAGDAQQARHSCTTALLCAGVCALVTGILLAALKDVVACAFTSDKDIVSLVSQVMPIFAPFHLFDALAGTSGGVLRGAGKQKMGAFLNAIGYYVFGFPLGASLMFAANHGIIGLRSGLTACVFFQTLFYLVYIWRINWNRAAEQVTEGGKYLTVLQTDLSILDKEVADGVILPDVIRPESQTMQLVENSSCGVVTIGEVLTGAQLILYRGAAVVLAFAVLVAGILIRVFTDRG
;
A
#
# COMPACT_ATOMS: atom_id res chain seq x y z
N ASP A 1 -41.57 -61.59 48.41
CA ASP A 1 -42.71 -60.96 47.73
C ASP A 1 -43.19 -59.77 48.55
N GLY A 2 -43.22 -58.51 48.11
CA GLY A 2 -42.91 -57.85 46.85
C GLY A 2 -43.32 -56.39 47.10
N GLY A 3 -42.33 -55.48 47.20
CA GLY A 3 -42.52 -54.09 47.61
C GLY A 3 -43.22 -53.26 46.52
N ALA A 4 -44.21 -52.46 46.94
CA ALA A 4 -45.01 -51.59 46.12
C ALA A 4 -44.19 -50.42 45.52
N GLY A 5 -44.04 -50.40 44.20
CA GLY A 5 -43.49 -49.29 43.43
C GLY A 5 -44.61 -48.53 42.71
N GLY A 6 -44.89 -47.31 43.17
CA GLY A 6 -45.85 -46.39 42.57
C GLY A 6 -45.29 -45.65 41.34
N ALA A 7 -46.09 -45.58 40.30
CA ALA A 7 -45.83 -44.85 39.06
C ALA A 7 -45.93 -43.32 39.25
N ARG A 8 -44.89 -42.59 38.85
CA ARG A 8 -44.96 -41.21 38.32
C ARG A 8 -43.80 -41.00 37.34
N GLY A 9 -44.12 -40.72 36.08
CA GLY A 9 -43.12 -40.33 35.07
C GLY A 9 -42.64 -38.88 35.25
N PRO A 10 -41.51 -38.52 34.62
CA PRO A 10 -41.26 -37.14 34.25
C PRO A 10 -40.95 -36.96 32.75
N SER A 11 -41.65 -35.98 32.17
CA SER A 11 -41.17 -34.95 31.24
C SER A 11 -40.05 -35.29 30.26
N GLY A 12 -40.37 -35.24 28.96
CA GLY A 12 -39.42 -35.30 27.87
C GLY A 12 -38.50 -34.07 27.80
N GLU A 13 -37.20 -34.34 27.68
CA GLU A 13 -36.20 -33.40 27.19
C GLU A 13 -35.71 -33.90 25.81
N CYS A 14 -35.88 -33.05 24.78
CA CYS A 14 -35.32 -33.27 23.46
C CYS A 14 -33.78 -33.21 23.52
N ALA A 15 -33.12 -34.32 23.20
CA ALA A 15 -31.67 -34.39 23.07
C ALA A 15 -31.18 -33.60 21.84
N ALA A 16 -30.27 -32.64 22.06
CA ALA A 16 -29.59 -31.89 21.01
C ALA A 16 -28.63 -32.78 20.19
N PRO A 17 -28.43 -32.51 18.88
CA PRO A 17 -27.58 -33.35 18.04
C PRO A 17 -26.09 -33.20 18.40
N ARG A 18 -25.43 -34.33 18.63
CA ARG A 18 -23.98 -34.43 18.89
C ARG A 18 -23.18 -33.95 17.67
N ARG A 19 -22.26 -33.01 17.89
CA ARG A 19 -21.27 -32.58 16.88
C ARG A 19 -20.32 -33.74 16.55
N PRO A 20 -19.90 -33.92 15.29
CA PRO A 20 -18.92 -34.95 14.94
C PRO A 20 -17.53 -34.60 15.51
N PRO A 21 -16.68 -35.61 15.77
CA PRO A 21 -15.35 -35.40 16.33
C PRO A 21 -14.46 -34.63 15.36
N ARG A 22 -13.74 -33.62 15.88
CA ARG A 22 -12.72 -32.88 15.12
C ARG A 22 -11.57 -33.84 14.79
N GLY A 23 -11.36 -34.11 13.51
CA GLY A 23 -10.19 -34.83 13.03
C GLY A 23 -8.87 -34.11 13.36
N PRO A 24 -7.73 -34.82 13.34
CA PRO A 24 -6.44 -34.26 13.69
C PRO A 24 -6.06 -33.12 12.72
N SER A 25 -5.61 -32.00 13.27
CA SER A 25 -5.11 -30.87 12.48
C SER A 25 -3.86 -31.30 11.72
N LEU A 26 -3.98 -31.53 10.41
CA LEU A 26 -2.84 -31.65 9.51
C LEU A 26 -2.03 -30.35 9.58
N ARG A 27 -0.90 -30.38 10.32
CA ARG A 27 0.16 -29.38 10.15
C ARG A 27 0.71 -29.58 8.74
N GLY A 28 0.57 -28.57 7.88
CA GLY A 28 1.30 -28.53 6.63
C GLY A 28 2.82 -28.56 6.88
N PRO A 29 3.63 -28.87 5.85
CA PRO A 29 5.08 -28.85 5.98
C PRO A 29 5.56 -27.49 6.50
N PRO A 30 6.63 -27.44 7.32
CA PRO A 30 7.21 -26.18 7.74
C PRO A 30 7.64 -25.39 6.51
N GLY A 31 7.20 -24.13 6.42
CA GLY A 31 7.67 -23.22 5.39
C GLY A 31 9.19 -23.04 5.47
N PRO A 32 9.84 -22.55 4.41
CA PRO A 32 11.28 -22.28 4.43
C PRO A 32 11.63 -21.36 5.63
N PRO A 33 12.84 -21.45 6.20
CA PRO A 33 13.20 -20.77 7.45
C PRO A 33 13.07 -19.23 7.43
N TRP A 34 12.87 -18.63 6.25
CA TRP A 34 12.63 -17.19 6.06
C TRP A 34 11.15 -16.80 5.92
N SER A 35 10.20 -17.76 5.83
CA SER A 35 8.77 -17.46 5.74
C SER A 35 8.20 -17.21 7.13
N LEU A 36 7.94 -15.93 7.45
CA LEU A 36 7.21 -15.59 8.67
C LEU A 36 5.73 -15.90 8.44
N SER A 37 5.03 -16.32 9.50
CA SER A 37 3.58 -16.52 9.40
C SER A 37 2.92 -15.19 9.02
N PRO A 38 2.11 -15.11 7.95
CA PRO A 38 1.40 -13.90 7.56
C PRO A 38 0.26 -13.51 8.51
N ALA A 39 0.13 -14.22 9.64
CA ALA A 39 -0.75 -13.88 10.75
C ALA A 39 0.01 -14.05 12.07
N VAL A 40 -0.29 -13.18 13.04
CA VAL A 40 0.24 -13.25 14.42
C VAL A 40 -0.30 -14.51 15.10
N PRO A 41 0.52 -15.52 15.45
CA PRO A 41 -0.02 -16.77 15.96
C PRO A 41 -0.62 -16.62 17.37
N ARG A 42 -1.86 -17.08 17.57
CA ARG A 42 -2.59 -16.94 18.84
C ARG A 42 -2.02 -17.72 20.01
N ARG A 43 -1.37 -18.85 19.75
CA ARG A 43 -0.96 -19.82 20.77
C ARG A 43 0.40 -19.53 21.40
N LEU A 44 1.04 -18.42 21.02
CA LEU A 44 2.32 -18.02 21.60
C LEU A 44 2.11 -17.35 22.96
N GLY A 45 2.99 -17.66 23.91
CA GLY A 45 3.14 -16.89 25.16
C GLY A 45 3.43 -15.41 24.86
N ARG A 46 3.38 -14.55 25.90
CA ARG A 46 3.60 -13.09 25.75
C ARG A 46 4.92 -12.76 25.04
N GLU A 47 6.00 -13.43 25.43
CA GLU A 47 7.33 -13.26 24.82
C GLU A 47 7.38 -13.77 23.38
N GLY A 48 6.79 -14.94 23.12
CA GLY A 48 6.70 -15.49 21.77
C GLY A 48 5.91 -14.60 20.80
N ARG A 49 4.89 -13.89 21.29
CA ARG A 49 4.15 -12.88 20.51
C ARG A 49 5.01 -11.65 20.24
N CYS A 50 5.68 -11.10 21.24
CA CYS A 50 6.58 -9.95 21.03
C CYS A 50 7.67 -10.27 20.00
N ASN A 51 8.28 -11.45 20.07
CA ASN A 51 9.31 -11.88 19.12
C ASN A 51 8.75 -12.09 17.69
N ALA A 52 7.55 -12.66 17.57
CA ALA A 52 6.88 -12.80 16.27
C ALA A 52 6.51 -11.45 15.65
N LEU A 53 6.10 -10.49 16.48
CA LEU A 53 5.80 -9.12 16.05
C LEU A 53 7.08 -8.39 15.63
N ALA A 54 8.11 -8.40 16.46
CA ALA A 54 9.39 -7.76 16.16
C ALA A 54 10.04 -8.31 14.89
N SER A 55 10.01 -9.63 14.69
CA SER A 55 10.57 -10.28 13.50
C SER A 55 9.83 -9.95 12.20
N ALA A 56 8.56 -9.55 12.25
CA ALA A 56 7.81 -9.13 11.07
C ALA A 56 7.88 -7.60 10.85
N PHE A 57 7.78 -6.82 11.91
CA PHE A 57 7.73 -5.36 11.82
C PHE A 57 9.08 -4.72 11.56
N LEU A 58 10.15 -5.18 12.23
CA LEU A 58 11.46 -4.56 12.11
C LEU A 58 12.00 -4.63 10.67
N PRO A 59 11.90 -5.77 9.95
CA PRO A 59 12.28 -5.80 8.54
C PRO A 59 11.41 -4.92 7.66
N GLN A 60 10.11 -4.80 7.96
CA GLN A 60 9.21 -3.95 7.17
C GLN A 60 9.55 -2.47 7.34
N PHE A 61 9.78 -2.03 8.57
CA PHE A 61 10.26 -0.68 8.87
C PHE A 61 11.58 -0.40 8.14
N LEU A 62 12.55 -1.32 8.27
CA LEU A 62 13.87 -1.14 7.66
C LEU A 62 13.78 -1.08 6.13
N ALA A 63 12.91 -1.88 5.52
CA ALA A 63 12.65 -1.82 4.08
C ALA A 63 12.09 -0.44 3.66
N GLN A 64 11.11 0.11 4.39
CA GLN A 64 10.57 1.45 4.08
C GLN A 64 11.64 2.54 4.27
N LEU A 65 12.42 2.47 5.34
CA LEU A 65 13.51 3.41 5.61
C LEU A 65 14.56 3.37 4.49
N LEU A 66 14.96 2.18 4.03
CA LEU A 66 15.93 2.03 2.93
C LEU A 66 15.40 2.60 1.61
N ILE A 67 14.11 2.49 1.31
CA ILE A 67 13.52 3.10 0.12
C ILE A 67 13.57 4.63 0.22
N PHE A 68 13.24 5.18 1.39
CA PHE A 68 13.33 6.62 1.65
C PHE A 68 14.78 7.14 1.54
N LEU A 69 15.75 6.38 2.05
CA LEU A 69 17.18 6.75 2.01
C LEU A 69 17.71 6.96 0.59
N ILE A 70 17.22 6.24 -0.42
CA ILE A 70 17.64 6.45 -1.81
C ILE A 70 17.32 7.88 -2.28
N SER A 71 16.15 8.38 -1.92
CA SER A 71 15.74 9.75 -2.26
C SER A 71 16.57 10.77 -1.48
N LEU A 72 16.83 10.52 -0.19
CA LEU A 72 17.66 11.38 0.65
C LEU A 72 19.10 11.48 0.11
N VAL A 73 19.70 10.36 -0.31
CA VAL A 73 21.03 10.34 -0.93
C VAL A 73 21.06 11.21 -2.18
N SER A 74 20.09 11.07 -3.07
CA SER A 74 19.99 11.89 -4.28
C SER A 74 19.95 13.40 -3.95
N SER A 75 19.16 13.81 -2.95
CA SER A 75 19.09 15.20 -2.49
C SER A 75 20.42 15.69 -1.90
N VAL A 76 21.10 14.89 -1.06
CA VAL A 76 22.38 15.27 -0.46
C VAL A 76 23.44 15.52 -1.53
N PHE A 77 23.55 14.64 -2.54
CA PHE A 77 24.50 14.83 -3.63
C PHE A 77 24.19 16.09 -4.46
N CYS A 78 22.92 16.39 -4.73
CA CYS A 78 22.54 17.63 -5.45
C CYS A 78 22.82 18.88 -4.62
N GLY A 79 22.69 18.81 -3.30
CA GLY A 79 23.03 19.92 -2.40
C GLY A 79 24.50 20.35 -2.47
N HIS A 80 25.41 19.47 -2.91
CA HIS A 80 26.82 19.82 -3.12
C HIS A 80 27.08 20.51 -4.47
N LEU A 81 26.17 20.42 -5.44
CA LEU A 81 26.30 21.11 -6.73
C LEU A 81 25.99 22.60 -6.60
N GLY A 82 24.99 22.95 -5.79
CA GLY A 82 24.60 24.32 -5.56
C GLY A 82 23.16 24.42 -5.05
N LYS A 83 22.78 25.64 -4.64
CA LYS A 83 21.44 25.92 -4.10
C LYS A 83 20.36 25.81 -5.18
N VAL A 84 20.63 26.34 -6.38
CA VAL A 84 19.67 26.34 -7.50
C VAL A 84 19.33 24.92 -7.93
N GLU A 85 20.35 24.07 -8.02
CA GLU A 85 20.24 22.65 -8.38
C GLU A 85 19.46 21.86 -7.33
N LEU A 86 19.71 22.11 -6.05
CA LEU A 86 18.98 21.48 -4.95
C LEU A 86 17.50 21.89 -4.95
N ASP A 87 17.21 23.18 -5.14
CA ASP A 87 15.85 23.71 -5.20
C ASP A 87 15.09 23.10 -6.39
N ALA A 88 15.75 22.98 -7.55
CA ALA A 88 15.20 22.34 -8.75
C ALA A 88 14.87 20.86 -8.54
N VAL A 89 15.79 20.10 -7.94
CA VAL A 89 15.56 18.67 -7.66
C VAL A 89 14.47 18.47 -6.60
N THR A 90 14.42 19.32 -5.58
CA THR A 90 13.39 19.22 -4.53
C THR A 90 12.00 19.46 -5.12
N LEU A 91 11.84 20.49 -5.96
CA LEU A 91 10.58 20.76 -6.66
C LEU A 91 10.19 19.60 -7.60
N ALA A 92 11.17 19.05 -8.34
CA ALA A 92 10.99 17.89 -9.20
C ALA A 92 10.43 16.69 -8.43
N VAL A 93 11.05 16.37 -7.29
CA VAL A 93 10.67 15.26 -6.42
C VAL A 93 9.26 15.49 -5.87
N SER A 94 8.92 16.70 -5.44
CA SER A 94 7.56 17.04 -5.00
C SER A 94 6.53 16.79 -6.11
N VAL A 95 6.77 17.24 -7.35
CA VAL A 95 5.85 16.98 -8.47
C VAL A 95 5.71 15.48 -8.75
N VAL A 96 6.82 14.75 -8.77
CA VAL A 96 6.81 13.28 -8.99
C VAL A 96 6.07 12.55 -7.87
N ASN A 97 6.20 12.99 -6.63
CA ASN A 97 5.48 12.43 -5.48
C ASN A 97 3.98 12.70 -5.57
N VAL A 98 3.57 13.94 -5.85
CA VAL A 98 2.17 14.36 -5.95
C VAL A 98 1.47 13.67 -7.12
N ALA A 99 2.04 13.74 -8.33
CA ALA A 99 1.36 13.33 -9.54
C ALA A 99 1.71 11.91 -10.04
N GLY A 100 2.63 11.21 -9.36
CA GLY A 100 3.07 9.87 -9.75
C GLY A 100 3.11 8.87 -8.60
N ILE A 101 4.07 9.03 -7.69
CA ILE A 101 4.38 8.02 -6.66
C ILE A 101 3.21 7.82 -5.70
N SER A 102 2.56 8.88 -5.22
CA SER A 102 1.39 8.76 -4.31
C SER A 102 0.23 8.02 -4.97
N ILE A 103 -0.07 8.33 -6.24
CA ILE A 103 -1.13 7.69 -7.04
C ILE A 103 -0.84 6.19 -7.18
N GLY A 104 0.36 5.84 -7.65
CA GLY A 104 0.74 4.44 -7.83
C GLY A 104 0.78 3.67 -6.52
N THR A 105 1.28 4.28 -5.44
CA THR A 105 1.32 3.67 -4.10
C THR A 105 -0.08 3.40 -3.57
N GLY A 106 -0.97 4.37 -3.72
CA GLY A 106 -2.36 4.23 -3.30
C GLY A 106 -3.13 3.19 -4.12
N LEU A 107 -2.97 3.16 -5.45
CA LEU A 107 -3.54 2.11 -6.30
C LEU A 107 -2.96 0.72 -5.96
N ALA A 108 -1.64 0.62 -5.76
CA ALA A 108 -0.96 -0.61 -5.37
C ALA A 108 -1.43 -1.13 -4.02
N SER A 109 -1.80 -0.26 -3.08
CA SER A 109 -2.22 -0.66 -1.73
C SER A 109 -3.51 -1.50 -1.71
N THR A 110 -4.33 -1.49 -2.77
CA THR A 110 -5.44 -2.46 -2.92
C THR A 110 -4.94 -3.91 -3.03
N CYS A 111 -3.70 -4.12 -3.48
CA CYS A 111 -3.07 -5.44 -3.46
C CYS A 111 -2.87 -5.95 -2.03
N ASP A 112 -2.65 -5.05 -1.06
CA ASP A 112 -2.55 -5.46 0.36
C ASP A 112 -3.83 -6.14 0.83
N THR A 113 -4.98 -5.75 0.29
CA THR A 113 -6.29 -6.37 0.57
C THR A 113 -6.45 -7.67 -0.21
N LEU A 114 -6.39 -7.59 -1.54
CA LEU A 114 -6.79 -8.70 -2.41
C LEU A 114 -5.81 -9.87 -2.34
N MET A 115 -4.51 -9.60 -2.28
CA MET A 115 -3.49 -10.65 -2.18
C MET A 115 -3.50 -11.31 -0.82
N SER A 116 -3.58 -10.54 0.28
CA SER A 116 -3.59 -11.11 1.62
C SER A 116 -4.86 -11.91 1.90
N GLN A 117 -6.03 -11.43 1.49
CA GLN A 117 -7.29 -12.19 1.61
C GLN A 117 -7.24 -13.48 0.78
N SER A 118 -6.73 -13.42 -0.45
CA SER A 118 -6.57 -14.61 -1.31
C SER A 118 -5.59 -15.63 -0.71
N PHE A 119 -4.47 -15.14 -0.16
CA PHE A 119 -3.48 -15.98 0.50
C PHE A 119 -4.04 -16.62 1.78
N GLY A 120 -4.74 -15.85 2.60
CA GLY A 120 -5.44 -16.32 3.80
C GLY A 120 -6.51 -17.38 3.52
N ALA A 121 -7.23 -17.23 2.42
CA ALA A 121 -8.19 -18.20 1.91
C ALA A 121 -7.54 -19.46 1.32
N LYS A 122 -6.20 -19.54 1.31
CA LYS A 122 -5.38 -20.59 0.67
C LYS A 122 -5.56 -20.69 -0.85
N ASN A 123 -6.10 -19.65 -1.49
CA ASN A 123 -6.20 -19.57 -2.95
C ASN A 123 -4.93 -18.95 -3.54
N LEU A 124 -3.85 -19.74 -3.54
CA LEU A 124 -2.51 -19.26 -3.88
C LEU A 124 -2.39 -18.77 -5.32
N LYS A 125 -3.03 -19.45 -6.29
CA LYS A 125 -3.00 -19.04 -7.71
C LYS A 125 -3.67 -17.69 -7.93
N ARG A 126 -4.69 -17.37 -7.13
CA ARG A 126 -5.37 -16.08 -7.22
C ARG A 126 -4.47 -14.91 -6.86
N VAL A 127 -3.51 -15.12 -5.94
CA VAL A 127 -2.50 -14.11 -5.59
C VAL A 127 -1.71 -13.67 -6.82
N GLY A 128 -1.23 -14.61 -7.63
CA GLY A 128 -0.52 -14.31 -8.88
C GLY A 128 -1.38 -13.60 -9.92
N ILE A 129 -2.69 -13.86 -9.95
CA ILE A 129 -3.59 -13.25 -10.94
C ILE A 129 -4.00 -11.84 -10.56
N VAL A 130 -4.18 -11.59 -9.26
CA VAL A 130 -4.27 -10.22 -8.74
C VAL A 130 -2.98 -9.46 -9.08
N LEU A 131 -1.80 -10.07 -8.91
CA LEU A 131 -0.53 -9.43 -9.26
C LEU A 131 -0.45 -9.06 -10.74
N GLN A 132 -0.77 -10.00 -11.65
CA GLN A 132 -0.79 -9.75 -13.10
C GLN A 132 -1.75 -8.61 -13.47
N ARG A 133 -2.96 -8.62 -12.90
CA ARG A 133 -3.96 -7.57 -13.11
C ARG A 133 -3.45 -6.21 -12.64
N SER A 134 -2.86 -6.17 -11.45
CA SER A 134 -2.30 -4.94 -10.90
C SER A 134 -1.16 -4.42 -11.76
N ILE A 135 -0.29 -5.28 -12.30
CA ILE A 135 0.77 -4.86 -13.23
C ILE A 135 0.15 -4.16 -14.44
N LEU A 136 -0.86 -4.76 -15.08
CA LEU A 136 -1.51 -4.15 -16.25
C LEU A 136 -2.15 -2.80 -15.94
N ILE A 137 -2.89 -2.70 -14.84
CA ILE A 137 -3.58 -1.48 -14.43
C ILE A 137 -2.58 -0.37 -14.07
N LEU A 138 -1.53 -0.68 -13.31
CA LEU A 138 -0.53 0.32 -12.91
C LEU A 138 0.34 0.76 -14.08
N MET A 139 0.70 -0.13 -15.00
CA MET A 139 1.41 0.27 -16.23
C MET A 139 0.55 1.19 -17.11
N LEU A 140 -0.77 0.97 -17.19
CA LEU A 140 -1.68 1.90 -17.86
C LEU A 140 -1.76 3.24 -17.14
N CYS A 141 -1.71 3.25 -15.81
CA CYS A 141 -1.69 4.47 -15.01
C CYS A 141 -0.41 5.31 -15.22
N CYS A 142 0.69 4.72 -15.73
CA CYS A 142 1.88 5.50 -16.05
C CYS A 142 1.66 6.50 -17.19
N PHE A 143 0.80 6.19 -18.17
CA PHE A 143 0.54 7.07 -19.32
C PHE A 143 0.00 8.45 -18.94
N PRO A 144 -1.07 8.60 -18.14
CA PRO A 144 -1.54 9.91 -17.69
C PRO A 144 -0.51 10.62 -16.80
N CYS A 145 0.26 9.90 -15.98
CA CYS A 145 1.35 10.51 -15.20
C CYS A 145 2.46 11.07 -16.10
N TRP A 146 2.88 10.35 -17.14
CA TRP A 146 3.87 10.86 -18.10
C TRP A 146 3.33 12.05 -18.89
N ALA A 147 2.06 12.04 -19.27
CA ALA A 147 1.43 13.18 -19.94
C ALA A 147 1.55 14.45 -19.09
N LEU A 148 1.32 14.33 -17.77
CA LEU A 148 1.51 15.43 -16.82
C LEU A 148 2.99 15.80 -16.69
N PHE A 149 3.88 14.83 -16.52
CA PHE A 149 5.32 15.07 -16.38
C PHE A 149 5.93 15.79 -17.59
N LEU A 150 5.46 15.48 -18.80
CA LEU A 150 5.93 16.12 -20.03
C LEU A 150 5.60 17.61 -20.07
N ASN A 151 4.55 18.01 -19.34
CA ASN A 151 4.08 19.39 -19.26
C ASN A 151 4.44 20.05 -17.91
N THR A 152 5.29 19.42 -17.08
CA THR A 152 5.65 19.97 -15.77
C THR A 152 6.36 21.32 -15.91
N GLU A 153 7.25 21.49 -16.89
CA GLU A 153 7.93 22.77 -17.13
C GLU A 153 6.92 23.90 -17.34
N SER A 154 5.99 23.73 -18.29
CA SER A 154 4.91 24.69 -18.55
C SER A 154 4.01 24.90 -17.34
N LEU A 155 3.72 23.84 -16.57
CA LEU A 155 2.92 23.94 -15.35
C LEU A 155 3.64 24.76 -14.25
N LEU A 156 4.94 24.55 -14.07
CA LEU A 156 5.75 25.27 -13.10
C LEU A 156 5.91 26.74 -13.49
N LEU A 157 6.13 27.01 -14.78
CA LEU A 157 6.16 28.38 -15.32
C LEU A 157 4.81 29.08 -15.16
N PHE A 158 3.69 28.36 -15.38
CA PHE A 158 2.35 28.88 -15.09
C PHE A 158 2.15 29.21 -13.61
N LEU A 159 2.74 28.42 -12.71
CA LEU A 159 2.80 28.68 -11.27
C LEU A 159 3.86 29.73 -10.88
N LYS A 160 4.45 30.44 -11.85
CA LYS A 160 5.47 31.48 -11.69
C LYS A 160 6.75 31.01 -10.97
N GLN A 161 7.13 29.76 -11.17
CA GLN A 161 8.44 29.25 -10.74
C GLN A 161 9.55 29.68 -11.69
N ASP A 162 10.80 29.70 -11.21
CA ASP A 162 11.97 30.12 -11.98
C ASP A 162 12.20 29.19 -13.20
N PRO A 163 12.41 29.74 -14.41
CA PRO A 163 12.71 28.94 -15.60
C PRO A 163 13.92 28.00 -15.45
N GLU A 164 14.95 28.41 -14.71
CA GLU A 164 16.18 27.62 -14.53
C GLU A 164 15.93 26.34 -13.72
N VAL A 165 14.96 26.38 -12.80
CA VAL A 165 14.50 25.25 -11.98
C VAL A 165 13.61 24.29 -12.81
N SER A 166 12.90 24.80 -13.81
CA SER A 166 11.87 24.06 -14.56
C SER A 166 12.40 23.15 -15.68
N ARG A 167 13.61 23.40 -16.20
CA ARG A 167 14.17 22.78 -17.43
C ARG A 167 14.75 21.37 -17.23
N SER A 168 14.92 20.90 -15.99
CA SER A 168 15.77 19.74 -15.64
C SER A 168 15.04 18.41 -15.36
N LEU A 169 13.81 18.22 -15.85
CA LEU A 169 12.97 17.08 -15.43
C LEU A 169 13.10 15.86 -16.34
N PHE A 170 14.14 15.05 -16.15
CA PHE A 170 14.34 13.75 -16.80
C PHE A 170 13.80 12.56 -15.96
N PHE A 171 12.56 12.66 -15.44
CA PHE A 171 12.01 11.66 -14.51
C PHE A 171 10.96 10.70 -15.10
N TYR A 172 10.79 10.67 -16.43
CA TYR A 172 9.69 9.94 -17.07
C TYR A 172 9.73 8.42 -16.80
N PHE A 173 10.90 7.83 -16.63
CA PHE A 173 11.04 6.37 -16.52
C PHE A 173 10.99 5.84 -15.08
N ILE A 174 10.92 6.72 -14.08
CA ILE A 174 10.99 6.30 -12.67
C ILE A 174 9.74 5.53 -12.22
N LEU A 175 8.57 5.90 -12.73
CA LEU A 175 7.28 5.37 -12.25
C LEU A 175 7.11 3.88 -12.53
N GLN A 176 7.54 3.42 -13.71
CA GLN A 176 7.41 2.04 -14.14
C GLN A 176 8.16 1.11 -13.19
N ALA A 177 9.42 1.45 -12.93
CA ALA A 177 10.29 0.69 -12.04
C ALA A 177 9.74 0.68 -10.62
N THR A 178 9.35 1.85 -10.10
CA THR A 178 8.80 1.97 -8.75
C THR A 178 7.49 1.19 -8.60
N PHE A 179 6.57 1.27 -9.56
CA PHE A 179 5.29 0.56 -9.49
C PHE A 179 5.49 -0.96 -9.54
N LEU A 180 6.38 -1.44 -10.41
CA LEU A 180 6.74 -2.86 -10.47
C LEU A 180 7.36 -3.34 -9.16
N PHE A 181 8.31 -2.59 -8.60
CA PHE A 181 8.93 -2.90 -7.32
C PHE A 181 7.88 -2.95 -6.20
N GLN A 182 6.98 -1.96 -6.13
CA GLN A 182 5.92 -1.94 -5.12
C GLN A 182 4.99 -3.15 -5.22
N LEU A 183 4.57 -3.53 -6.43
CA LEU A 183 3.71 -4.70 -6.63
C LEU A 183 4.41 -6.00 -6.23
N GLN A 184 5.68 -6.16 -6.57
CA GLN A 184 6.50 -7.29 -6.13
C GLN A 184 6.68 -7.30 -4.61
N ALA A 185 6.86 -6.13 -4.00
CA ALA A 185 6.97 -5.98 -2.57
C ALA A 185 5.65 -6.37 -1.87
N LYS A 186 4.49 -5.93 -2.38
CA LYS A 186 3.17 -6.33 -1.87
C LYS A 186 2.93 -7.82 -2.01
N TYR A 187 3.32 -8.39 -3.15
CA TYR A 187 3.23 -9.82 -3.41
C TYR A 187 4.00 -10.65 -2.37
N LEU A 188 5.23 -10.26 -2.06
CA LEU A 188 6.05 -10.91 -1.04
C LEU A 188 5.52 -10.67 0.39
N GLN A 189 5.10 -9.43 0.70
CA GLN A 189 4.52 -9.05 2.00
C GLN A 189 3.25 -9.86 2.30
N SER A 190 2.36 -10.04 1.32
CA SER A 190 1.13 -10.82 1.47
C SER A 190 1.37 -12.29 1.86
N GLN A 191 2.55 -12.80 1.55
CA GLN A 191 3.00 -14.17 1.85
C GLN A 191 3.85 -14.24 3.15
N GLY A 192 4.07 -13.11 3.83
CA GLY A 192 4.93 -13.04 5.03
C GLY A 192 6.43 -13.00 4.73
N ILE A 193 6.82 -12.59 3.52
CA ILE A 193 8.20 -12.61 3.04
C ILE A 193 8.72 -11.18 2.94
N ILE A 194 9.43 -10.71 3.95
CA ILE A 194 9.80 -9.27 4.05
C ILE A 194 11.31 -9.04 3.87
N LEU A 195 12.14 -9.94 4.41
CA LEU A 195 13.60 -9.83 4.39
C LEU A 195 14.22 -9.50 3.01
N PRO A 196 13.71 -10.03 1.86
CA PRO A 196 14.28 -9.70 0.55
C PRO A 196 14.27 -8.20 0.26
N GLN A 197 13.24 -7.48 0.71
CA GLN A 197 13.12 -6.04 0.49
C GLN A 197 14.20 -5.25 1.22
N VAL A 198 14.59 -5.71 2.41
CA VAL A 198 15.70 -5.14 3.18
C VAL A 198 17.01 -5.35 2.42
N VAL A 199 17.28 -6.59 1.98
CA VAL A 199 18.52 -6.92 1.27
C VAL A 199 18.63 -6.16 -0.05
N THR A 200 17.56 -6.12 -0.84
CA THR A 200 17.53 -5.33 -2.09
C THR A 200 17.62 -3.84 -1.81
N GLY A 201 17.01 -3.36 -0.71
CA GLY A 201 17.10 -1.96 -0.29
C GLY A 201 18.54 -1.55 0.05
N ILE A 202 19.28 -2.38 0.78
CA ILE A 202 20.71 -2.13 1.08
C ILE A 202 21.52 -2.10 -0.21
N ALA A 203 21.36 -3.10 -1.08
CA ALA A 203 22.07 -3.18 -2.35
C ALA A 203 21.78 -1.95 -3.25
N ALA A 204 20.52 -1.53 -3.34
CA ALA A 204 20.12 -0.38 -4.13
C ALA A 204 20.62 0.95 -3.55
N ASN A 205 20.72 1.11 -2.23
CA ASN A 205 21.33 2.29 -1.63
C ASN A 205 22.83 2.38 -1.94
N ILE A 206 23.56 1.26 -1.85
CA ILE A 206 24.98 1.20 -2.24
C ILE A 206 25.14 1.58 -3.71
N LEU A 207 24.30 1.00 -4.58
CA LEU A 207 24.30 1.35 -5.99
C LEU A 207 23.95 2.82 -6.20
N SER A 208 22.99 3.37 -5.46
CA SER A 208 22.59 4.77 -5.57
C SER A 208 23.73 5.71 -5.22
N VAL A 209 24.47 5.45 -4.13
CA VAL A 209 25.64 6.25 -3.76
C VAL A 209 26.72 6.15 -4.84
N GLY A 210 27.02 4.94 -5.32
CA GLY A 210 28.03 4.73 -6.37
C GLY A 210 27.66 5.39 -7.70
N MET A 211 26.41 5.26 -8.14
CA MET A 211 25.91 5.87 -9.37
C MET A 211 25.84 7.39 -9.27
N SER A 212 25.40 7.94 -8.14
CA SER A 212 25.40 9.39 -7.91
C SER A 212 26.83 9.93 -7.94
N ALA A 213 27.78 9.30 -7.25
CA ALA A 213 29.18 9.73 -7.27
C ALA A 213 29.78 9.67 -8.69
N LEU A 214 29.52 8.59 -9.43
CA LEU A 214 30.03 8.43 -10.80
C LEU A 214 29.43 9.47 -11.75
N LEU A 215 28.11 9.62 -11.78
CA LEU A 215 27.41 10.48 -12.74
C LEU A 215 27.60 11.97 -12.43
N LEU A 216 27.69 12.35 -11.15
CA LEU A 216 27.85 13.76 -10.78
C LEU A 216 29.30 14.21 -10.78
N TYR A 217 30.24 13.40 -10.28
CA TYR A 217 31.63 13.84 -10.08
C TYR A 217 32.61 13.34 -11.13
N ALA A 218 32.37 12.17 -11.74
CA ALA A 218 33.30 11.64 -12.74
C ALA A 218 32.87 11.97 -14.18
N LEU A 219 31.55 12.13 -14.41
CA LEU A 219 30.97 12.40 -15.73
C LEU A 219 30.36 13.79 -15.85
N ASP A 220 30.35 14.59 -14.78
CA ASP A 220 29.85 15.98 -14.72
C ASP A 220 28.45 16.18 -15.34
N PHE A 221 27.56 15.20 -15.19
CA PHE A 221 26.18 15.29 -15.71
C PHE A 221 25.24 16.14 -14.84
N GLY A 222 25.75 16.76 -13.77
CA GLY A 222 25.00 17.67 -12.89
C GLY A 222 23.66 17.07 -12.39
N VAL A 223 22.60 17.88 -12.43
CA VAL A 223 21.24 17.48 -12.01
C VAL A 223 20.69 16.31 -12.80
N ALA A 224 20.97 16.24 -14.11
CA ALA A 224 20.53 15.13 -14.95
C ALA A 224 21.18 13.81 -14.52
N GLY A 225 22.45 13.85 -14.10
CA GLY A 225 23.16 12.71 -13.51
C GLY A 225 22.45 12.15 -12.27
N SER A 226 21.89 13.02 -11.42
CA SER A 226 21.17 12.60 -10.22
C SER A 226 19.84 11.92 -10.55
N ALA A 227 19.12 12.44 -11.56
CA ALA A 227 17.89 11.83 -12.06
C ALA A 227 18.15 10.42 -12.64
N TRP A 228 19.23 10.25 -13.40
CA TRP A 228 19.66 8.96 -13.93
C TRP A 228 20.12 7.99 -12.84
N ALA A 229 20.86 8.47 -11.85
CA ALA A 229 21.26 7.67 -10.69
C ALA A 229 20.03 7.13 -9.95
N ASN A 230 19.08 7.99 -9.62
CA ASN A 230 17.84 7.60 -8.94
C ASN A 230 17.00 6.63 -9.79
N THR A 231 16.83 6.91 -11.08
CA THR A 231 16.10 6.02 -12.00
C THR A 231 16.75 4.64 -12.06
N THR A 232 18.07 4.58 -12.20
CA THR A 232 18.83 3.31 -12.22
C THR A 232 18.66 2.55 -10.90
N SER A 233 18.71 3.25 -9.77
CA SER A 233 18.46 2.65 -8.45
C SER A 233 17.06 2.04 -8.36
N GLN A 234 16.02 2.71 -8.86
CA GLN A 234 14.65 2.17 -8.87
C GLN A 234 14.52 0.92 -9.77
N PHE A 235 15.12 0.94 -10.97
CA PHE A 235 15.14 -0.24 -11.83
C PHE A 235 15.91 -1.40 -11.19
N SER A 236 17.02 -1.12 -10.52
CA SER A 236 17.80 -2.13 -9.81
C SER A 236 17.02 -2.75 -8.65
N LEU A 237 16.26 -1.97 -7.88
CA LEU A 237 15.36 -2.48 -6.84
C LEU A 237 14.36 -3.49 -7.42
N SER A 238 13.68 -3.10 -8.50
CA SER A 238 12.69 -3.95 -9.17
C SER A 238 13.33 -5.22 -9.75
N ALA A 239 14.49 -5.10 -10.40
CA ALA A 239 15.19 -6.23 -11.01
C ALA A 239 15.72 -7.22 -9.96
N LEU A 240 16.37 -6.72 -8.90
CA LEU A 240 16.91 -7.57 -7.83
C LEU A 240 15.80 -8.31 -7.08
N LEU A 241 14.67 -7.64 -6.82
CA LEU A 241 13.54 -8.29 -6.15
C LEU A 241 12.89 -9.36 -7.06
N PHE A 242 12.79 -9.10 -8.36
CA PHE A 242 12.30 -10.06 -9.34
C PHE A 242 13.23 -11.29 -9.43
N LEU A 243 14.54 -11.06 -9.53
CA LEU A 243 15.55 -12.11 -9.53
C LEU A 243 15.47 -12.96 -8.26
N TYR A 244 15.23 -12.35 -7.11
CA TYR A 244 15.02 -13.09 -5.85
C TYR A 244 13.78 -13.99 -5.92
N VAL A 245 12.63 -13.47 -6.37
CA VAL A 245 11.38 -14.24 -6.55
C VAL A 245 11.57 -15.41 -7.49
N TRP A 246 12.32 -15.20 -8.57
CA TRP A 246 12.63 -16.23 -9.56
C TRP A 246 13.60 -17.29 -9.00
N TRP A 247 14.74 -16.86 -8.46
CA TRP A 247 15.80 -17.74 -7.97
C TRP A 247 15.35 -18.61 -6.79
N LYS A 248 14.59 -18.04 -5.84
CA LYS A 248 14.02 -18.79 -4.72
C LYS A 248 12.76 -19.59 -5.09
N LYS A 249 12.32 -19.55 -6.35
CA LYS A 249 11.16 -20.29 -6.87
C LYS A 249 9.86 -20.02 -6.07
N ILE A 250 9.75 -18.84 -5.47
CA ILE A 250 8.59 -18.45 -4.63
C ILE A 250 7.31 -18.42 -5.48
N HIS A 251 7.46 -18.04 -6.74
CA HIS A 251 6.39 -17.96 -7.72
C HIS A 251 5.76 -19.32 -8.10
N VAL A 252 6.42 -20.46 -7.85
CA VAL A 252 5.97 -21.76 -8.36
C VAL A 252 4.56 -22.16 -7.88
N HIS A 253 4.22 -21.89 -6.62
CA HIS A 253 2.91 -22.28 -6.06
C HIS A 253 1.83 -21.21 -6.20
N THR A 254 2.22 -19.98 -6.51
CA THR A 254 1.39 -18.77 -6.43
C THR A 254 1.18 -18.10 -7.78
N TRP A 255 2.06 -18.36 -8.75
CA TRP A 255 2.03 -17.85 -10.11
C TRP A 255 2.20 -19.00 -11.11
N GLY A 256 1.12 -19.39 -11.78
CA GLY A 256 1.13 -20.47 -12.80
C GLY A 256 1.46 -20.01 -14.22
N GLY A 257 1.83 -18.74 -14.43
CA GLY A 257 2.01 -18.12 -15.74
C GLY A 257 0.96 -17.03 -16.00
N TRP A 258 1.12 -16.29 -17.09
CA TRP A 258 0.11 -15.32 -17.53
C TRP A 258 -1.18 -16.04 -17.91
N THR A 259 -2.30 -15.58 -17.37
CA THR A 259 -3.62 -16.18 -17.65
C THR A 259 -4.62 -15.11 -18.07
N ARG A 260 -5.65 -15.49 -18.83
CA ARG A 260 -6.74 -14.57 -19.23
C ARG A 260 -7.50 -13.99 -18.03
N GLY A 261 -7.39 -14.61 -16.84
CA GLY A 261 -7.96 -14.11 -15.60
C GLY A 261 -7.41 -12.75 -15.15
N CYS A 262 -6.27 -12.29 -15.68
CA CYS A 262 -5.73 -10.96 -15.39
C CYS A 262 -6.58 -9.82 -15.97
N PHE A 263 -7.36 -10.09 -17.04
CA PHE A 263 -8.21 -9.11 -17.68
C PHE A 263 -9.63 -9.03 -17.10
N GLN A 264 -10.00 -10.02 -16.28
CA GLN A 264 -11.29 -10.07 -15.60
C GLN A 264 -11.30 -9.18 -14.35
N GLU A 265 -12.49 -8.82 -13.89
CA GLU A 265 -12.73 -8.15 -12.59
C GLU A 265 -12.06 -6.77 -12.39
N TRP A 266 -11.73 -6.03 -13.46
CA TRP A 266 -11.15 -4.70 -13.30
C TRP A 266 -12.09 -3.75 -12.55
N GLY A 267 -13.41 -3.90 -12.71
CA GLY A 267 -14.40 -3.10 -11.98
C GLY A 267 -14.25 -3.27 -10.46
N SER A 268 -14.26 -4.51 -9.97
CA SER A 268 -14.07 -4.85 -8.56
C SER A 268 -12.72 -4.36 -8.02
N PHE A 269 -11.66 -4.49 -8.82
CA PHE A 269 -10.34 -3.98 -8.47
C PHE A 269 -10.32 -2.45 -8.34
N ILE A 270 -10.81 -1.74 -9.35
CA ILE A 270 -10.82 -0.27 -9.42
C ILE A 270 -11.72 0.32 -8.34
N GLN A 271 -12.84 -0.34 -8.01
CA GLN A 271 -13.74 0.08 -6.94
C GLN A 271 -13.06 0.10 -5.55
N LEU A 272 -12.00 -0.70 -5.37
CA LEU A 272 -11.13 -0.66 -4.19
C LEU A 272 -9.92 0.25 -4.40
N ALA A 273 -9.30 0.22 -5.59
CA ALA A 273 -8.09 0.98 -5.92
C ALA A 273 -8.28 2.50 -5.89
N ILE A 274 -9.37 3.04 -6.42
CA ILE A 274 -9.61 4.50 -6.42
C ILE A 274 -9.74 5.04 -4.98
N PRO A 275 -10.55 4.44 -4.09
CA PRO A 275 -10.56 4.87 -2.69
C PRO A 275 -9.21 4.72 -1.99
N SER A 276 -8.49 3.62 -2.22
CA SER A 276 -7.14 3.43 -1.69
C SER A 276 -6.16 4.52 -2.17
N MET A 277 -6.27 4.91 -3.44
CA MET A 277 -5.53 6.02 -4.04
C MET A 277 -5.81 7.32 -3.29
N PHE A 278 -7.08 7.68 -3.12
CA PHE A 278 -7.44 8.90 -2.39
C PHE A 278 -7.00 8.86 -0.92
N MET A 279 -7.06 7.72 -0.23
CA MET A 279 -6.56 7.63 1.15
C MET A 279 -5.10 8.09 1.24
N VAL A 280 -4.23 7.63 0.34
CA VAL A 280 -2.80 7.96 0.33
C VAL A 280 -2.54 9.35 -0.24
N CYS A 281 -3.15 9.69 -1.38
CA CYS A 281 -2.95 10.97 -2.05
C CYS A 281 -3.38 12.16 -1.18
N ILE A 282 -4.53 12.10 -0.53
CA ILE A 282 -5.04 13.20 0.30
C ILE A 282 -4.06 13.52 1.44
N GLU A 283 -3.52 12.48 2.07
CA GLU A 283 -2.54 12.61 3.15
C GLU A 283 -1.25 13.26 2.62
N TRP A 284 -0.67 12.72 1.54
CA TRP A 284 0.60 13.20 0.98
C TRP A 284 0.48 14.60 0.38
N TRP A 285 -0.58 14.88 -0.37
CA TRP A 285 -0.83 16.18 -0.96
C TRP A 285 -1.01 17.26 0.10
N THR A 286 -1.60 16.94 1.25
CA THR A 286 -1.72 17.90 2.36
C THR A 286 -0.35 18.37 2.85
N PHE A 287 0.63 17.47 2.95
CA PHE A 287 2.00 17.85 3.35
C PHE A 287 2.67 18.76 2.30
N GLU A 288 2.50 18.45 1.01
CA GLU A 288 3.07 19.26 -0.09
C GLU A 288 2.43 20.65 -0.17
N VAL A 289 1.11 20.74 -0.02
CA VAL A 289 0.43 22.04 0.05
C VAL A 289 0.87 22.82 1.29
N GLY A 290 1.10 22.15 2.42
CA GLY A 290 1.65 22.80 3.62
C GLY A 290 3.04 23.38 3.38
N THR A 291 3.90 22.69 2.63
CA THR A 291 5.21 23.21 2.21
C THR A 291 5.08 24.42 1.29
N PHE A 292 4.14 24.39 0.34
CA PHE A 292 3.84 25.54 -0.50
C PHE A 292 3.37 26.76 0.31
N LEU A 293 2.47 26.57 1.27
CA LEU A 293 2.00 27.65 2.15
C LEU A 293 3.12 28.26 2.99
N ALA A 294 4.04 27.43 3.52
CA ALA A 294 5.20 27.92 4.26
C ALA A 294 6.08 28.85 3.41
N GLY A 295 6.24 28.53 2.12
CA GLY A 295 6.95 29.35 1.15
C GLY A 295 6.32 30.73 0.91
N LEU A 296 5.01 30.87 1.10
CA LEU A 296 4.31 32.16 0.98
C LEU A 296 4.53 33.08 2.18
N MET A 297 4.97 32.56 3.32
CA MET A 297 5.14 33.37 4.54
C MET A 297 6.53 33.99 4.65
N SER A 298 7.58 33.16 4.66
CA SER A 298 8.96 33.64 4.67
C SER A 298 9.94 32.52 4.32
N VAL A 299 11.17 32.92 4.01
CA VAL A 299 12.29 31.99 3.78
C VAL A 299 12.61 31.18 5.04
N THR A 300 12.51 31.80 6.22
CA THR A 300 12.74 31.15 7.52
C THR A 300 11.69 30.08 7.81
N GLU A 301 10.41 30.38 7.55
CA GLU A 301 9.32 29.43 7.69
C GLU A 301 9.53 28.25 6.71
N LEU A 302 9.75 28.53 5.42
CA LEU A 302 10.02 27.48 4.43
C LEU A 302 11.20 26.56 4.83
N GLY A 303 12.30 27.15 5.32
CA GLY A 303 13.45 26.41 5.80
C GLY A 303 13.11 25.51 7.00
N ALA A 304 12.35 26.02 7.98
CA ALA A 304 11.89 25.21 9.11
C ALA A 304 10.96 24.08 8.66
N GLN A 305 10.05 24.35 7.73
CA GLN A 305 9.15 23.36 7.16
C GLN A 305 9.89 22.23 6.45
N ALA A 306 10.96 22.54 5.71
CA ALA A 306 11.79 21.54 5.04
C ALA A 306 12.47 20.59 6.05
N VAL A 307 13.05 21.12 7.13
CA VAL A 307 13.64 20.31 8.21
C VAL A 307 12.58 19.43 8.87
N ILE A 308 11.43 20.00 9.23
CA ILE A 308 10.33 19.26 9.86
C ILE A 308 9.80 18.18 8.90
N TYR A 309 9.70 18.46 7.60
CA TYR A 309 9.23 17.50 6.60
C TYR A 309 10.14 16.27 6.51
N VAL A 310 11.47 16.45 6.50
CA VAL A 310 12.43 15.34 6.46
C VAL A 310 12.33 14.50 7.74
N LEU A 311 12.25 15.14 8.91
CA LEU A 311 12.09 14.46 10.19
C LEU A 311 10.77 13.70 10.29
N ALA A 312 9.69 14.34 9.84
CA ALA A 312 8.36 13.75 9.80
C ALA A 312 8.33 12.53 8.87
N SER A 313 8.93 12.64 7.69
CA SER A 313 9.02 11.55 6.72
C SER A 313 9.80 10.36 7.29
N ALA A 314 10.94 10.61 7.94
CA ALA A 314 11.74 9.56 8.57
C ALA A 314 10.96 8.87 9.72
N ALA A 315 10.27 9.65 10.55
CA ALA A 315 9.44 9.13 11.63
C ALA A 315 8.25 8.32 11.09
N TYR A 316 7.63 8.77 9.99
CA TYR A 316 6.47 8.15 9.34
C TYR A 316 6.77 6.78 8.72
N MET A 317 8.04 6.44 8.44
CA MET A 317 8.39 5.10 7.96
C MET A 317 8.00 3.98 8.95
N VAL A 318 8.00 4.28 10.26
CA VAL A 318 7.56 3.35 11.31
C VAL A 318 6.07 3.02 11.17
N PRO A 319 5.13 3.98 11.26
CA PRO A 319 3.71 3.69 11.11
C PRO A 319 3.33 3.22 9.70
N LEU A 320 4.00 3.68 8.65
CA LEU A 320 3.78 3.16 7.30
C LEU A 320 4.05 1.65 7.25
N GLY A 321 5.17 1.20 7.81
CA GLY A 321 5.51 -0.23 7.92
C GLY A 321 4.48 -1.02 8.73
N LEU A 322 4.05 -0.48 9.86
CA LEU A 322 3.02 -1.09 10.72
C LEU A 322 1.65 -1.17 10.02
N GLY A 323 1.26 -0.13 9.29
CA GLY A 323 0.00 -0.10 8.53
C GLY A 323 -0.03 -1.13 7.40
N VAL A 324 1.09 -1.33 6.70
CA VAL A 324 1.19 -2.40 5.69
C VAL A 324 1.07 -3.79 6.34
N ALA A 325 1.80 -4.03 7.43
CA ALA A 325 1.70 -5.29 8.17
C ALA A 325 0.29 -5.54 8.73
N ALA A 326 -0.35 -4.51 9.29
CA ALA A 326 -1.73 -4.57 9.77
C ALA A 326 -2.69 -4.97 8.64
N SER A 327 -2.54 -4.38 7.45
CA SER A 327 -3.35 -4.72 6.28
C SER A 327 -3.21 -6.19 5.89
N VAL A 328 -1.97 -6.70 5.83
CA VAL A 328 -1.71 -8.10 5.50
C VAL A 328 -2.27 -9.05 6.54
N TRP A 329 -2.08 -8.77 7.84
CA TRP A 329 -2.53 -9.67 8.90
C TRP A 329 -4.05 -9.72 9.02
N VAL A 330 -4.71 -8.56 8.96
CA VAL A 330 -6.17 -8.47 8.99
C VAL A 330 -6.76 -9.10 7.74
N GLY A 331 -6.22 -8.78 6.56
CA GLY A 331 -6.71 -9.37 5.30
C GLY A 331 -6.51 -10.89 5.24
N SER A 332 -5.36 -11.40 5.66
CA SER A 332 -5.10 -12.85 5.72
C SER A 332 -6.05 -13.56 6.70
N ALA A 333 -6.30 -12.96 7.85
CA ALA A 333 -7.22 -13.54 8.84
C ALA A 333 -8.67 -13.56 8.34
N LEU A 334 -9.12 -12.48 7.69
CA LEU A 334 -10.45 -12.42 7.07
C LEU A 334 -10.58 -13.40 5.91
N GLY A 335 -9.55 -13.52 5.08
CA GLY A 335 -9.48 -14.52 4.01
C GLY A 335 -9.58 -15.96 4.52
N ALA A 336 -8.98 -16.25 5.67
CA ALA A 336 -9.09 -17.53 6.34
C ALA A 336 -10.46 -17.79 7.00
N GLY A 337 -11.38 -16.82 6.96
CA GLY A 337 -12.66 -16.89 7.66
C GLY A 337 -12.56 -16.75 9.18
N ASP A 338 -11.41 -16.31 9.70
CA ASP A 338 -11.14 -16.25 11.14
C ASP A 338 -11.30 -14.83 11.70
N ALA A 339 -12.56 -14.45 11.95
CA ALA A 339 -12.95 -13.14 12.46
C ALA A 339 -12.24 -12.75 13.78
N GLN A 340 -12.07 -13.70 14.68
CA GLN A 340 -11.39 -13.44 15.96
C GLN A 340 -9.90 -13.12 15.74
N GLN A 341 -9.28 -13.63 14.66
CA GLN A 341 -7.87 -13.44 14.38
C GLN A 341 -7.67 -12.09 13.74
N ALA A 342 -8.62 -11.68 12.89
CA ALA A 342 -8.67 -10.35 12.31
C ALA A 342 -8.76 -9.30 13.42
N ARG A 343 -9.67 -9.49 14.39
CA ARG A 343 -9.79 -8.61 15.56
C ARG A 343 -8.51 -8.55 16.39
N HIS A 344 -7.91 -9.71 16.71
CA HIS A 344 -6.67 -9.74 17.50
C HIS A 344 -5.51 -9.07 16.75
N SER A 345 -5.38 -9.31 15.45
CA SER A 345 -4.33 -8.72 14.61
C SER A 345 -4.48 -7.20 14.53
N CYS A 346 -5.71 -6.71 14.38
CA CYS A 346 -6.03 -5.29 14.45
C CYS A 346 -5.62 -4.67 15.79
N THR A 347 -6.05 -5.23 16.92
CA THR A 347 -5.71 -4.70 18.25
C THR A 347 -4.20 -4.70 18.49
N THR A 348 -3.52 -5.78 18.06
CA THR A 348 -2.07 -5.91 18.23
C THR A 348 -1.33 -4.85 17.42
N ALA A 349 -1.70 -4.63 16.15
CA ALA A 349 -1.09 -3.63 15.30
C ALA A 349 -1.27 -2.20 15.86
N LEU A 350 -2.48 -1.86 16.32
CA LEU A 350 -2.76 -0.54 16.90
C LEU A 350 -1.99 -0.29 18.20
N LEU A 351 -1.87 -1.30 19.07
CA LEU A 351 -1.06 -1.19 20.29
C LEU A 351 0.42 -1.01 19.97
N CYS A 352 0.96 -1.79 19.02
CA CYS A 352 2.33 -1.63 18.56
C CYS A 352 2.58 -0.24 17.95
N ALA A 353 1.64 0.27 17.15
CA ALA A 353 1.72 1.62 16.59
C ALA A 353 1.76 2.70 17.66
N GLY A 354 0.87 2.62 18.66
CA GLY A 354 0.89 3.55 19.78
C GLY A 354 2.20 3.54 20.56
N VAL A 355 2.73 2.35 20.89
CA VAL A 355 4.00 2.23 21.62
C VAL A 355 5.17 2.75 20.79
N CYS A 356 5.30 2.33 19.53
CA CYS A 356 6.37 2.78 18.65
C CYS A 356 6.32 4.30 18.44
N ALA A 357 5.14 4.87 18.21
CA ALA A 357 4.98 6.31 18.01
C ALA A 357 5.27 7.12 19.27
N LEU A 358 4.91 6.61 20.46
CA LEU A 358 5.31 7.23 21.73
C LEU A 358 6.83 7.25 21.90
N VAL A 359 7.50 6.12 21.64
CA VAL A 359 8.96 6.04 21.74
C VAL A 359 9.62 7.00 20.75
N THR A 360 9.21 6.99 19.48
CA THR A 360 9.75 7.89 18.45
C THR A 360 9.45 9.35 18.76
N GLY A 361 8.24 9.67 19.23
CA GLY A 361 7.83 11.02 19.60
C GLY A 361 8.61 11.58 20.80
N ILE A 362 8.83 10.76 21.84
CA ILE A 362 9.66 11.14 22.99
C ILE A 362 11.10 11.37 22.56
N LEU A 363 11.65 10.49 21.71
CA LEU A 363 13.03 10.61 21.21
C LEU A 363 13.21 11.91 20.41
N LEU A 364 12.28 12.22 19.50
CA LEU A 364 12.34 13.45 18.70
C LEU A 364 12.15 14.71 19.54
N ALA A 365 11.26 14.68 20.54
CA ALA A 365 11.08 15.79 21.46
C ALA A 365 12.32 16.02 22.34
N ALA A 366 12.97 14.95 22.81
CA ALA A 366 14.19 15.02 23.62
C ALA A 366 15.40 15.52 22.81
N LEU A 367 15.47 15.19 21.52
CA LEU A 367 16.58 15.56 20.65
C LEU A 367 16.32 16.83 19.82
N LYS A 368 15.25 17.58 20.12
CA LYS A 368 14.77 18.71 19.28
C LYS A 368 15.86 19.72 18.91
N ASP A 369 16.72 20.09 19.86
CA ASP A 369 17.73 21.15 19.68
C ASP A 369 18.97 20.63 18.94
N VAL A 370 19.31 19.35 19.13
CA VAL A 370 20.45 18.69 18.45
C VAL A 370 20.09 18.42 17.00
N VAL A 371 18.87 17.94 16.77
CA VAL A 371 18.38 17.59 15.44
C VAL A 371 18.31 18.84 14.57
N ALA A 372 17.73 19.95 15.05
CA ALA A 372 17.65 21.18 14.27
C ALA A 372 19.04 21.71 13.85
N CYS A 373 20.00 21.71 14.77
CA CYS A 373 21.39 22.12 14.49
C CYS A 373 22.11 21.21 13.48
N ALA A 374 21.68 19.95 13.33
CA ALA A 374 22.27 19.03 12.36
C ALA A 374 21.86 19.31 10.91
N PHE A 375 20.70 19.96 10.69
CA PHE A 375 20.19 20.27 9.35
C PHE A 375 20.57 21.67 8.86
N THR A 376 20.75 22.63 9.76
CA THR A 376 21.10 24.00 9.38
C THR A 376 21.89 24.72 10.46
N SER A 377 22.74 25.66 10.04
CA SER A 377 23.46 26.58 10.92
C SER A 377 22.72 27.90 11.14
N ASP A 378 21.58 28.11 10.49
CA ASP A 378 20.74 29.30 10.67
C ASP A 378 19.99 29.24 12.01
N LYS A 379 20.29 30.20 12.90
CA LYS A 379 19.73 30.24 14.26
C LYS A 379 18.22 30.50 14.28
N ASP A 380 17.69 31.23 13.32
CA ASP A 380 16.26 31.56 13.28
C ASP A 380 15.45 30.31 12.87
N ILE A 381 15.96 29.55 11.89
CA ILE A 381 15.38 28.26 11.50
C ILE A 381 15.47 27.25 12.65
N VAL A 382 16.63 27.15 13.31
CA VAL A 382 16.81 26.25 14.46
C VAL A 382 15.83 26.57 15.58
N SER A 383 15.70 27.86 15.94
CA SER A 383 14.76 28.32 16.97
C SER A 383 13.31 27.95 16.61
N LEU A 384 12.89 28.20 15.37
CA LEU A 384 11.54 27.91 14.91
C LEU A 384 11.24 26.40 14.91
N VAL A 385 12.16 25.56 14.42
CA VAL A 385 12.03 24.10 14.46
C VAL A 385 11.92 23.60 15.92
N SER A 386 12.76 24.12 16.83
CA SER A 386 12.70 23.77 18.25
C SER A 386 11.39 24.16 18.93
N GLN A 387 10.72 25.23 18.47
CA GLN A 387 9.39 25.63 18.96
C GLN A 387 8.26 24.75 18.41
N VAL A 388 8.39 24.26 17.17
CA VAL A 388 7.38 23.39 16.54
C VAL A 388 7.48 21.93 17.01
N MET A 389 8.68 21.45 17.35
CA MET A 389 8.92 20.05 17.70
C MET A 389 8.04 19.48 18.84
N PRO A 390 7.72 20.22 19.91
CA PRO A 390 6.78 19.74 20.94
C PRO A 390 5.38 19.45 20.40
N ILE A 391 4.92 20.17 19.37
CA ILE A 391 3.62 19.92 18.68
C ILE A 391 3.72 18.70 17.76
N PHE A 392 4.92 18.39 17.28
CA PHE A 392 5.17 17.23 16.43
C PHE A 392 4.97 15.90 17.16
N ALA A 393 5.30 15.81 18.45
CA ALA A 393 5.13 14.57 19.21
C ALA A 393 3.66 14.06 19.28
N PRO A 394 2.67 14.87 19.69
CA PRO A 394 1.26 14.44 19.64
C PRO A 394 0.77 14.24 18.21
N PHE A 395 1.22 15.06 17.26
CA PHE A 395 0.94 14.86 15.83
C PHE A 395 1.35 13.46 15.38
N HIS A 396 2.62 13.09 15.61
CA HIS A 396 3.18 11.81 15.18
C HIS A 396 2.46 10.63 15.83
N LEU A 397 2.06 10.74 17.10
CA LEU A 397 1.27 9.72 17.77
C LEU A 397 -0.07 9.46 17.08
N PHE A 398 -0.84 10.52 16.82
CA PHE A 398 -2.13 10.38 16.16
C PHE A 398 -1.96 9.94 14.70
N ASP A 399 -0.98 10.49 14.00
CA ASP A 399 -0.67 10.15 12.61
C ASP A 399 -0.29 8.67 12.47
N ALA A 400 0.51 8.15 13.42
CA ALA A 400 0.86 6.73 13.44
C ALA A 400 -0.34 5.80 13.67
N LEU A 401 -1.24 6.19 14.57
CA LEU A 401 -2.48 5.46 14.82
C LEU A 401 -3.44 5.56 13.64
N ALA A 402 -3.55 6.72 13.00
CA ALA A 402 -4.36 6.94 11.81
C ALA A 402 -3.84 6.12 10.62
N GLY A 403 -2.54 6.16 10.34
CA GLY A 403 -1.90 5.38 9.26
C GLY A 403 -2.05 3.87 9.47
N THR A 404 -1.87 3.40 10.71
CA THR A 404 -2.07 1.98 11.05
C THR A 404 -3.55 1.58 10.94
N SER A 405 -4.46 2.44 11.38
CA SER A 405 -5.91 2.22 11.21
C SER A 405 -6.31 2.20 9.74
N GLY A 406 -5.73 3.06 8.91
CA GLY A 406 -5.89 3.03 7.46
C GLY A 406 -5.43 1.70 6.86
N GLY A 407 -4.32 1.14 7.38
CA GLY A 407 -3.87 -0.22 7.09
C GLY A 407 -4.92 -1.29 7.44
N VAL A 408 -5.51 -1.23 8.64
CA VAL A 408 -6.60 -2.13 9.04
C VAL A 408 -7.82 -2.03 8.11
N LEU A 409 -8.23 -0.80 7.75
CA LEU A 409 -9.36 -0.57 6.84
C LEU A 409 -9.06 -1.12 5.44
N ARG A 410 -7.83 -0.97 4.94
CA ARG A 410 -7.40 -1.62 3.69
C ARG A 410 -7.46 -3.13 3.80
N GLY A 411 -6.90 -3.74 4.85
CA GLY A 411 -6.97 -5.19 5.07
C GLY A 411 -8.41 -5.72 5.12
N ALA A 412 -9.33 -4.93 5.69
CA ALA A 412 -10.76 -5.25 5.80
C ALA A 412 -11.59 -4.92 4.54
N GLY A 413 -11.00 -4.35 3.49
CA GLY A 413 -11.72 -3.95 2.28
C GLY A 413 -12.70 -2.78 2.48
N LYS A 414 -12.44 -1.89 3.45
CA LYS A 414 -13.27 -0.73 3.80
C LYS A 414 -12.63 0.61 3.40
N GLN A 415 -11.88 0.63 2.30
CA GLN A 415 -11.11 1.81 1.84
C GLN A 415 -11.99 3.00 1.46
N LYS A 416 -13.22 2.76 0.97
CA LYS A 416 -14.19 3.84 0.69
C LYS A 416 -14.46 4.72 1.91
N MET A 417 -14.66 4.09 3.07
CA MET A 417 -14.88 4.82 4.31
C MET A 417 -13.61 5.57 4.73
N GLY A 418 -12.45 4.93 4.59
CA GLY A 418 -11.17 5.58 4.86
C GLY A 418 -10.94 6.84 4.01
N ALA A 419 -11.15 6.73 2.69
CA ALA A 419 -11.00 7.85 1.76
C ALA A 419 -11.93 9.02 2.10
N PHE A 420 -13.18 8.72 2.43
CA PHE A 420 -14.17 9.72 2.83
C PHE A 420 -13.77 10.45 4.11
N LEU A 421 -13.34 9.72 5.14
CA LEU A 421 -12.89 10.29 6.40
C LEU A 421 -11.60 11.11 6.25
N ASN A 422 -10.64 10.66 5.41
CA ASN A 422 -9.45 11.44 5.09
C ASN A 422 -9.80 12.75 4.38
N ALA A 423 -10.67 12.70 3.36
CA ALA A 423 -11.07 13.90 2.61
C ALA A 423 -11.72 14.95 3.50
N ILE A 424 -12.66 14.54 4.35
CA ILE A 424 -13.32 15.44 5.30
C ILE A 424 -12.34 15.95 6.35
N GLY A 425 -11.57 15.06 6.96
CA GLY A 425 -10.59 15.43 7.98
C GLY A 425 -9.63 16.49 7.45
N TYR A 426 -8.85 16.17 6.44
CA TYR A 426 -7.79 17.05 5.96
C TYR A 426 -8.31 18.29 5.26
N TYR A 427 -9.26 18.20 4.33
CA TYR A 427 -9.62 19.35 3.50
C TYR A 427 -10.80 20.17 4.05
N VAL A 428 -11.73 19.58 4.80
CA VAL A 428 -12.87 20.33 5.36
C VAL A 428 -12.53 20.93 6.71
N PHE A 429 -11.72 20.25 7.54
CA PHE A 429 -11.39 20.73 8.88
C PHE A 429 -9.93 21.14 9.04
N GLY A 430 -8.99 20.25 8.73
CA GLY A 430 -7.57 20.46 9.03
C GLY A 430 -6.96 21.63 8.29
N PHE A 431 -7.17 21.69 6.98
CA PHE A 431 -6.58 22.70 6.13
C PHE A 431 -7.19 24.10 6.38
N PRO A 432 -8.52 24.28 6.45
CA PRO A 432 -9.09 25.59 6.79
C PRO A 432 -8.67 26.08 8.18
N LEU A 433 -8.64 25.18 9.17
CA LEU A 433 -8.18 25.53 10.53
C LEU A 433 -6.69 25.90 10.53
N GLY A 434 -5.84 25.10 9.89
CA GLY A 434 -4.40 25.33 9.80
C GLY A 434 -4.06 26.62 9.06
N ALA A 435 -4.67 26.86 7.90
CA ALA A 435 -4.48 28.07 7.12
C ALA A 435 -4.98 29.32 7.87
N SER A 436 -6.11 29.23 8.58
CA SER A 436 -6.62 30.34 9.40
C SER A 436 -5.67 30.67 10.55
N LEU A 437 -5.14 29.67 11.25
CA LEU A 437 -4.16 29.90 12.32
C LEU A 437 -2.83 30.44 11.79
N MET A 438 -2.40 29.96 10.62
CA MET A 438 -1.16 30.39 9.97
C MET A 438 -1.22 31.86 9.56
N PHE A 439 -2.25 32.26 8.80
CA PHE A 439 -2.35 33.60 8.22
C PHE A 439 -3.15 34.59 9.07
N ALA A 440 -4.35 34.22 9.53
CA ALA A 440 -5.23 35.16 10.23
C ALA A 440 -4.82 35.37 11.70
N ALA A 441 -4.39 34.32 12.39
CA ALA A 441 -3.84 34.42 13.75
C ALA A 441 -2.34 34.73 13.79
N ASN A 442 -1.69 34.83 12.62
CA ASN A 442 -0.26 35.13 12.46
C ASN A 442 0.66 34.21 13.28
N HIS A 443 0.30 32.93 13.42
CA HIS A 443 1.10 31.91 14.12
C HIS A 443 2.07 31.16 13.18
N GLY A 444 2.21 31.55 11.91
CA GLY A 444 3.15 30.93 10.98
C GLY A 444 2.95 29.41 10.85
N ILE A 445 4.05 28.66 10.73
CA ILE A 445 4.01 27.18 10.67
C ILE A 445 3.43 26.55 11.93
N ILE A 446 3.59 27.17 13.10
CA ILE A 446 2.99 26.67 14.34
C ILE A 446 1.48 26.55 14.15
N GLY A 447 0.84 27.58 13.59
CA GLY A 447 -0.59 27.58 13.29
C GLY A 447 -1.01 26.46 12.33
N LEU A 448 -0.29 26.31 11.22
CA LEU A 448 -0.54 25.23 10.24
C LEU A 448 -0.44 23.85 10.90
N ARG A 449 0.62 23.62 11.68
CA ARG A 449 0.87 22.34 12.36
C ARG A 449 -0.16 22.05 13.43
N SER A 450 -0.58 23.04 14.21
CA SER A 450 -1.67 22.88 15.18
C SER A 450 -2.99 22.46 14.53
N GLY A 451 -3.34 23.07 13.38
CA GLY A 451 -4.53 22.68 12.61
C GLY A 451 -4.47 21.24 12.10
N LEU A 452 -3.32 20.84 11.55
CA LEU A 452 -3.10 19.45 11.11
C LEU A 452 -3.15 18.45 12.27
N THR A 453 -2.57 18.78 13.43
CA THR A 453 -2.65 17.93 14.63
C THR A 453 -4.08 17.73 15.10
N ALA A 454 -4.88 18.80 15.15
CA ALA A 454 -6.29 18.70 15.51
C ALA A 454 -7.07 17.81 14.53
N CYS A 455 -6.82 17.96 13.22
CA CYS A 455 -7.41 17.11 12.19
C CYS A 455 -7.08 15.63 12.39
N VAL A 456 -5.79 15.29 12.49
CA VAL A 456 -5.33 13.90 12.60
C VAL A 456 -5.81 13.27 13.91
N PHE A 457 -5.95 14.06 14.98
CA PHE A 457 -6.60 13.62 16.22
C PHE A 457 -8.05 13.16 15.97
N PHE A 458 -8.88 13.99 15.34
CA PHE A 458 -10.27 13.62 15.05
C PHE A 458 -10.36 12.44 14.07
N GLN A 459 -9.52 12.42 13.03
CA GLN A 459 -9.44 11.31 12.08
C GLN A 459 -9.09 9.99 12.79
N THR A 460 -8.11 10.02 13.70
CA THR A 460 -7.75 8.86 14.52
C THR A 460 -8.93 8.39 15.36
N LEU A 461 -9.64 9.32 16.02
CA LEU A 461 -10.81 9.00 16.82
C LEU A 461 -11.91 8.34 15.97
N PHE A 462 -12.23 8.89 14.81
CA PHE A 462 -13.23 8.31 13.90
C PHE A 462 -12.82 6.94 13.39
N TYR A 463 -11.55 6.75 13.03
CA TYR A 463 -11.02 5.44 12.64
C TYR A 463 -11.11 4.40 13.74
N LEU A 464 -10.71 4.75 14.96
CA LEU A 464 -10.80 3.84 16.10
C LEU A 464 -12.25 3.48 16.43
N VAL A 465 -13.17 4.46 16.42
CA VAL A 465 -14.61 4.23 16.63
C VAL A 465 -15.17 3.33 15.53
N TYR A 466 -14.85 3.59 14.26
CA TYR A 466 -15.32 2.78 13.15
C TYR A 466 -14.80 1.34 13.26
N ILE A 467 -13.50 1.16 13.48
CA ILE A 467 -12.87 -0.15 13.67
C ILE A 467 -13.48 -0.91 14.85
N TRP A 468 -13.75 -0.22 15.96
CA TRP A 468 -14.40 -0.83 17.12
C TRP A 468 -15.83 -1.30 16.83
N ARG A 469 -16.55 -0.61 15.93
CA ARG A 469 -17.89 -0.95 15.47
C ARG A 469 -17.93 -2.02 14.36
N ILE A 470 -16.78 -2.42 13.78
CA ILE A 470 -16.75 -3.45 12.74
C ILE A 470 -17.26 -4.78 13.32
N ASN A 471 -18.29 -5.33 12.69
CA ASN A 471 -18.69 -6.71 12.92
C ASN A 471 -17.73 -7.64 12.15
N TRP A 472 -16.71 -8.13 12.85
CA TRP A 472 -15.66 -8.98 12.29
C TRP A 472 -16.18 -10.30 11.71
N ASN A 473 -17.27 -10.85 12.25
CA ASN A 473 -17.89 -12.08 11.71
C ASN A 473 -18.46 -11.80 10.32
N ARG A 474 -19.27 -10.75 10.21
CA ARG A 474 -19.84 -10.32 8.92
C ARG A 474 -18.75 -9.94 7.91
N ALA A 475 -17.66 -9.33 8.37
CA ALA A 475 -16.52 -9.00 7.50
C ALA A 475 -15.83 -10.27 6.96
N ALA A 476 -15.64 -11.30 7.78
CA ALA A 476 -15.07 -12.57 7.36
C ALA A 476 -16.02 -13.35 6.43
N GLU A 477 -17.33 -13.32 6.71
CA GLU A 477 -18.37 -13.88 5.83
C GLU A 477 -18.35 -13.21 4.46
N GLN A 478 -18.32 -11.88 4.37
CA GLN A 478 -18.27 -11.16 3.08
C GLN A 478 -17.06 -11.57 2.22
N VAL A 479 -15.89 -11.74 2.83
CA VAL A 479 -14.67 -12.15 2.12
C VAL A 479 -14.74 -13.62 1.68
N THR A 480 -15.29 -14.50 2.52
CA THR A 480 -15.37 -15.94 2.23
C THR A 480 -16.52 -16.28 1.27
N GLU A 481 -17.69 -15.65 1.37
CA GLU A 481 -18.80 -15.77 0.43
C GLU A 481 -18.44 -15.21 -0.94
N GLY A 482 -17.82 -14.03 -0.97
CA GLY A 482 -17.16 -13.48 -2.15
C GLY A 482 -15.97 -14.31 -2.65
N GLY A 483 -15.55 -15.36 -1.93
CA GLY A 483 -14.68 -16.40 -2.45
C GLY A 483 -15.44 -17.60 -3.02
N LYS A 484 -16.55 -17.99 -2.38
CA LYS A 484 -17.33 -19.21 -2.67
C LYS A 484 -18.26 -19.11 -3.89
N TYR A 485 -19.02 -18.02 -4.03
CA TYR A 485 -19.88 -17.80 -5.21
C TYR A 485 -19.11 -17.89 -6.53
N LEU A 486 -17.80 -17.71 -6.42
CA LEU A 486 -16.88 -17.58 -7.53
C LEU A 486 -16.14 -18.86 -7.88
N THR A 487 -16.08 -19.81 -6.96
CA THR A 487 -15.69 -21.19 -7.27
C THR A 487 -16.79 -21.88 -8.10
N VAL A 488 -18.06 -21.58 -7.79
CA VAL A 488 -19.22 -22.16 -8.48
C VAL A 488 -19.31 -21.67 -9.92
N LEU A 489 -19.30 -20.34 -10.13
CA LEU A 489 -19.41 -19.75 -11.47
C LEU A 489 -18.30 -20.19 -12.44
N GLN A 490 -17.08 -20.41 -11.93
CA GLN A 490 -15.96 -20.92 -12.73
C GLN A 490 -16.14 -22.39 -13.13
N THR A 491 -16.70 -23.20 -12.24
CA THR A 491 -16.97 -24.61 -12.53
C THR A 491 -17.97 -24.68 -13.68
N ASP A 492 -19.05 -23.90 -13.61
CA ASP A 492 -20.08 -23.83 -14.65
C ASP A 492 -19.52 -23.32 -15.99
N LEU A 493 -18.68 -22.28 -15.99
CA LEU A 493 -18.08 -21.74 -17.22
C LEU A 493 -17.07 -22.72 -17.85
N SER A 494 -16.31 -23.45 -17.03
CA SER A 494 -15.35 -24.46 -17.51
C SER A 494 -16.03 -25.72 -18.06
N ILE A 495 -17.22 -26.04 -17.55
CA ILE A 495 -18.09 -27.08 -18.09
C ILE A 495 -18.64 -26.61 -19.44
N LEU A 496 -19.11 -25.36 -19.54
CA LEU A 496 -19.60 -24.79 -20.80
C LEU A 496 -18.51 -24.72 -21.88
N ASP A 497 -17.29 -24.28 -21.55
CA ASP A 497 -16.17 -24.26 -22.52
C ASP A 497 -15.78 -25.67 -22.98
N LYS A 498 -15.94 -26.68 -22.12
CA LYS A 498 -15.77 -28.09 -22.49
C LYS A 498 -16.90 -28.62 -23.35
N GLU A 499 -18.15 -28.30 -23.02
CA GLU A 499 -19.33 -28.70 -23.81
C GLU A 499 -19.38 -28.02 -25.19
N VAL A 500 -18.78 -26.84 -25.34
CA VAL A 500 -18.64 -26.16 -26.63
C VAL A 500 -17.46 -26.70 -27.44
N ALA A 501 -16.38 -27.13 -26.77
CA ALA A 501 -15.22 -27.73 -27.44
C ALA A 501 -15.48 -29.18 -27.87
N ASP A 502 -16.17 -29.95 -27.03
CA ASP A 502 -16.67 -31.28 -27.35
C ASP A 502 -18.09 -31.12 -27.92
N GLY A 503 -18.22 -30.86 -29.21
CA GLY A 503 -19.50 -30.62 -29.88
C GLY A 503 -20.48 -31.82 -29.79
N VAL A 504 -21.15 -31.98 -28.65
CA VAL A 504 -22.11 -33.05 -28.39
C VAL A 504 -23.51 -32.54 -28.69
N ILE A 505 -24.03 -32.96 -29.85
CA ILE A 505 -25.46 -32.98 -30.15
C ILE A 505 -26.08 -34.10 -29.30
N LEU A 506 -26.92 -33.78 -28.31
CA LEU A 506 -27.73 -34.78 -27.64
C LEU A 506 -28.92 -35.21 -28.53
N PRO A 507 -29.26 -36.50 -28.53
CA PRO A 507 -30.65 -36.86 -28.32
C PRO A 507 -30.84 -37.88 -27.18
N ASP A 508 -32.04 -37.84 -26.59
CA ASP A 508 -32.57 -38.62 -25.45
C ASP A 508 -32.22 -40.12 -25.43
N VAL A 509 -31.73 -40.63 -24.28
CA VAL A 509 -32.05 -41.98 -23.74
C VAL A 509 -31.93 -42.01 -22.19
N ILE A 510 -32.85 -42.76 -21.57
CA ILE A 510 -33.15 -42.97 -20.14
C ILE A 510 -32.11 -43.88 -19.40
N ARG A 511 -31.72 -43.48 -18.15
CA ARG A 511 -31.25 -44.18 -16.88
C ARG A 511 -30.84 -45.68 -16.85
N PRO A 512 -30.18 -46.24 -15.78
CA PRO A 512 -29.51 -45.68 -14.57
C PRO A 512 -28.15 -46.35 -14.15
N GLU A 513 -27.52 -45.78 -13.10
CA GLU A 513 -26.62 -46.37 -12.08
C GLU A 513 -25.19 -46.89 -12.40
N SER A 514 -24.32 -46.65 -11.40
CA SER A 514 -22.97 -47.20 -11.15
C SER A 514 -21.78 -46.55 -11.87
N GLN A 515 -21.18 -45.54 -11.23
CA GLN A 515 -19.73 -45.34 -11.16
C GLN A 515 -19.40 -44.20 -10.17
N THR A 516 -19.74 -44.43 -8.90
CA THR A 516 -19.09 -43.74 -7.79
C THR A 516 -17.78 -44.48 -7.53
N MET A 517 -16.65 -43.76 -7.44
CA MET A 517 -15.29 -44.23 -7.10
C MET A 517 -14.33 -44.34 -8.30
N GLN A 518 -13.78 -43.20 -8.77
CA GLN A 518 -12.39 -43.04 -9.30
C GLN A 518 -12.10 -41.70 -10.05
N LEU A 519 -12.66 -40.55 -9.63
CA LEU A 519 -12.35 -39.24 -10.26
C LEU A 519 -11.96 -38.13 -9.27
N VAL A 520 -11.08 -38.43 -8.31
CA VAL A 520 -10.58 -37.40 -7.36
C VAL A 520 -9.13 -36.96 -7.63
N GLU A 521 -8.43 -37.50 -8.61
CA GLU A 521 -6.98 -37.23 -8.76
C GLU A 521 -6.56 -36.32 -9.92
N ASN A 522 -7.48 -35.57 -10.54
CA ASN A 522 -7.12 -34.52 -11.50
C ASN A 522 -8.06 -33.31 -11.40
N SER A 523 -8.15 -32.71 -10.22
CA SER A 523 -8.74 -31.37 -10.08
C SER A 523 -7.66 -30.33 -10.32
N SER A 524 -7.54 -29.88 -11.57
CA SER A 524 -6.85 -28.63 -11.90
C SER A 524 -7.48 -27.51 -11.08
N CYS A 525 -6.79 -27.08 -10.01
CA CYS A 525 -7.22 -25.99 -9.13
C CYS A 525 -7.51 -24.73 -9.97
N GLY A 526 -8.80 -24.48 -10.22
CA GLY A 526 -9.32 -23.36 -10.99
C GLY A 526 -9.15 -22.04 -10.24
N VAL A 527 -8.84 -20.99 -10.99
CA VAL A 527 -8.58 -19.64 -10.50
C VAL A 527 -9.90 -18.93 -10.24
N VAL A 528 -10.17 -18.48 -9.02
CA VAL A 528 -11.43 -17.81 -8.65
C VAL A 528 -11.41 -16.31 -9.04
N THR A 529 -12.40 -15.78 -9.79
CA THR A 529 -12.42 -14.40 -10.33
C THR A 529 -13.65 -13.52 -9.94
N ILE A 530 -13.62 -12.62 -8.93
CA ILE A 530 -14.72 -11.70 -8.47
C ILE A 530 -15.32 -10.78 -9.55
N GLY A 531 -16.47 -11.15 -10.12
CA GLY A 531 -17.37 -10.24 -10.86
C GLY A 531 -18.23 -10.96 -11.90
N GLU A 532 -19.09 -10.22 -12.62
CA GLU A 532 -19.66 -10.72 -13.88
C GLU A 532 -18.49 -11.05 -14.82
N VAL A 533 -18.42 -12.32 -15.25
CA VAL A 533 -17.37 -12.76 -16.14
C VAL A 533 -17.67 -12.17 -17.52
N LEU A 534 -16.82 -11.25 -17.97
CA LEU A 534 -16.94 -10.65 -19.28
C LEU A 534 -16.60 -11.70 -20.35
N THR A 535 -17.40 -11.74 -21.41
CA THR A 535 -17.09 -12.57 -22.59
C THR A 535 -15.79 -12.09 -23.25
N GLY A 536 -15.12 -12.97 -24.01
CA GLY A 536 -13.85 -12.64 -24.67
C GLY A 536 -13.93 -11.40 -25.56
N ALA A 537 -15.03 -11.23 -26.30
CA ALA A 537 -15.25 -10.05 -27.15
C ALA A 537 -15.41 -8.76 -26.34
N GLN A 538 -16.20 -8.78 -25.27
CA GLN A 538 -16.35 -7.63 -24.36
C GLN A 538 -15.01 -7.28 -23.72
N LEU A 539 -14.22 -8.28 -23.34
CA LEU A 539 -12.93 -8.08 -22.70
C LEU A 539 -11.91 -7.44 -23.65
N ILE A 540 -11.86 -7.86 -24.91
CA ILE A 540 -11.05 -7.20 -25.95
C ILE A 540 -11.52 -5.75 -26.13
N LEU A 541 -12.83 -5.51 -26.23
CA LEU A 541 -13.39 -4.18 -26.44
C LEU A 541 -13.09 -3.23 -25.27
N TYR A 542 -13.42 -3.61 -24.04
CA TYR A 542 -13.23 -2.74 -22.87
C TYR A 542 -11.75 -2.54 -22.52
N ARG A 543 -10.91 -3.57 -22.64
CA ARG A 543 -9.48 -3.46 -22.33
C ARG A 543 -8.70 -2.78 -23.46
N GLY A 544 -9.08 -3.03 -24.70
CA GLY A 544 -8.59 -2.29 -25.86
C GLY A 544 -8.92 -0.80 -25.75
N ALA A 545 -10.16 -0.46 -25.41
CA ALA A 545 -10.57 0.94 -25.18
C ALA A 545 -9.75 1.60 -24.05
N ALA A 546 -9.47 0.89 -22.96
CA ALA A 546 -8.64 1.42 -21.87
C ALA A 546 -7.19 1.72 -22.32
N VAL A 547 -6.59 0.84 -23.12
CA VAL A 547 -5.24 1.05 -23.70
C VAL A 547 -5.25 2.25 -24.66
N VAL A 548 -6.24 2.31 -25.55
CA VAL A 548 -6.39 3.42 -26.51
C VAL A 548 -6.57 4.74 -25.78
N LEU A 549 -7.41 4.78 -24.73
CA LEU A 549 -7.61 5.98 -23.92
C LEU A 549 -6.31 6.41 -23.22
N ALA A 550 -5.58 5.48 -22.60
CA ALA A 550 -4.31 5.77 -21.94
C ALA A 550 -3.29 6.36 -22.93
N PHE A 551 -3.17 5.77 -24.12
CA PHE A 551 -2.30 6.28 -25.17
C PHE A 551 -2.77 7.65 -25.69
N ALA A 552 -4.07 7.84 -25.88
CA ALA A 552 -4.64 9.12 -26.32
C ALA A 552 -4.34 10.25 -25.32
N VAL A 553 -4.39 9.99 -24.01
CA VAL A 553 -4.01 10.96 -22.97
C VAL A 553 -2.52 11.32 -23.08
N LEU A 554 -1.64 10.34 -23.31
CA LEU A 554 -0.22 10.61 -23.52
C LEU A 554 0.03 11.45 -24.79
N VAL A 555 -0.61 11.08 -25.90
CA VAL A 555 -0.52 11.85 -27.16
C VAL A 555 -1.02 13.28 -26.96
N ALA A 556 -2.14 13.47 -26.26
CA ALA A 556 -2.64 14.80 -25.92
C ALA A 556 -1.61 15.60 -25.09
N GLY A 557 -0.97 14.96 -24.10
CA GLY A 557 0.11 15.58 -23.33
C GLY A 557 1.32 15.98 -24.19
N ILE A 558 1.73 15.13 -25.15
CA ILE A 558 2.81 15.44 -26.09
C ILE A 558 2.42 16.61 -27.00
N LEU A 559 1.19 16.62 -27.53
CA LEU A 559 0.69 17.68 -28.39
C LEU A 559 0.67 19.02 -27.64
N ILE A 560 0.16 19.05 -26.41
CA ILE A 560 0.15 20.26 -25.58
C ILE A 560 1.58 20.80 -25.43
N ARG A 561 2.56 19.95 -25.09
CA ARG A 561 3.96 20.36 -24.98
C ARG A 561 4.49 20.96 -26.29
N VAL A 562 4.29 20.28 -27.42
CA VAL A 562 4.77 20.73 -28.73
C VAL A 562 4.14 22.06 -29.16
N PHE A 563 2.87 22.31 -28.83
CA PHE A 563 2.21 23.58 -29.12
C PHE A 563 2.67 24.70 -28.20
N THR A 564 3.02 24.38 -26.94
CA THR A 564 3.44 25.36 -25.95
C THR A 564 4.90 25.78 -26.14
N ASP A 565 5.79 24.88 -26.60
CA ASP A 565 7.20 25.18 -26.93
C ASP A 565 7.36 26.04 -28.21
N ARG A 566 6.30 26.17 -29.02
CA ARG A 566 6.32 26.93 -30.29
C ARG A 566 5.80 28.37 -30.15
N GLY A 567 5.29 28.77 -29.00
CA GLY A 567 4.83 30.13 -28.68
C GLY A 567 5.75 30.78 -27.66
#